data_AF-A0A142J1D4-F1
#
_entry.id   AF-A0A142J1D4-F1
#
_cell.length_a   1.000
_cell.length_b   1.000
_cell.length_c   1.000
_cell.angle_alpha   90.00
_cell.angle_beta   90.00
_cell.angle_gamma   90.00
#
_symmetry.space_group_name_H-M   'P 1'
#
loop_
_entity.id
_entity.type
_entity.pdbx_description
1 polymer ?
#
loop_
_entity_poly.entity_id
_entity_poly.type
_entity_poly.pdbx_seq_one_letter_code
_entity_poly.pdbx_strand_id
1 'polypeptide(L)'
;MANLRKTHPLLKMTNHALVDLPAPSNLSVWWNFGSLLGICLVLQILTGLFMAMHYAPETANAFSSVAHMCRDVNNGWLMRNMHANGASFFFICVYLHIGRGLYYGSYLYQATWNVGVVLLLLLMMTAFVGYVLPWGQMSFWGATVITNLLSAAPYVGFDLVLWLWGGFSVDNATLTRFFAFHFILPFIIAAATVIHLLFLHETGSNNPLGLSSDVDKIPFLPYYIIKDVVGFLVFFLAFFSITLFFPNLLGDPDNFTEANPLVTPAHIKPEWYVLFAYAILRSIPSKLGGVLALLFSILV
;
A
#
# COMPACT_ATOMS: atom_id res chain seq x y z
N MET A 1 -13.35 -43.23 0.05
CA MET A 1 -12.01 -42.62 0.16
C MET A 1 -12.14 -41.24 0.77
N ALA A 2 -11.25 -40.85 1.68
CA ALA A 2 -11.22 -39.50 2.21
C ALA A 2 -10.84 -38.50 1.09
N ASN A 3 -11.55 -37.37 1.02
CA ASN A 3 -11.33 -36.36 -0.02
C ASN A 3 -9.93 -35.75 0.11
N LEU A 4 -9.17 -35.72 -1.00
CA LEU A 4 -7.81 -35.14 -1.07
C LEU A 4 -7.74 -33.71 -0.52
N ARG A 5 -8.80 -32.92 -0.70
CA ARG A 5 -8.93 -31.55 -0.17
C ARG A 5 -8.81 -31.49 1.35
N LYS A 6 -9.18 -32.55 2.07
CA LYS A 6 -9.14 -32.62 3.54
C LYS A 6 -7.94 -33.41 4.08
N THR A 7 -7.28 -34.22 3.24
CA THR A 7 -6.19 -35.11 3.68
C THR A 7 -4.81 -34.69 3.22
N HIS A 8 -4.68 -34.11 2.01
CA HIS A 8 -3.39 -33.68 1.50
C HIS A 8 -2.87 -32.48 2.31
N PRO A 9 -1.64 -32.48 2.86
CA PRO A 9 -1.17 -31.44 3.79
C PRO A 9 -1.33 -30.01 3.27
N LEU A 10 -1.04 -29.76 1.98
CA LEU A 10 -1.19 -28.43 1.37
C LEU A 10 -2.65 -28.08 1.06
N LEU A 11 -3.45 -29.06 0.58
CA LEU A 11 -4.83 -28.79 0.20
C LEU A 11 -5.72 -28.62 1.44
N LYS A 12 -5.35 -29.26 2.55
CA LYS A 12 -6.00 -29.11 3.84
C LYS A 12 -5.89 -27.66 4.34
N MET A 13 -4.72 -27.04 4.23
CA MET A 13 -4.55 -25.63 4.63
C MET A 13 -5.42 -24.68 3.80
N THR A 14 -5.40 -24.83 2.48
CA THR A 14 -6.25 -24.03 1.57
C THR A 14 -7.74 -24.30 1.80
N ASN A 15 -8.12 -25.55 2.09
CA ASN A 15 -9.49 -25.90 2.42
C ASN A 15 -10.00 -25.17 3.66
N HIS A 16 -9.23 -25.20 4.75
CA HIS A 16 -9.61 -24.55 6.01
C HIS A 16 -9.58 -23.03 5.91
N ALA A 17 -8.74 -22.46 5.03
CA ALA A 17 -8.61 -21.02 4.86
C ALA A 17 -9.62 -20.40 3.89
N LEU A 18 -10.10 -21.13 2.87
CA LEU A 18 -10.87 -20.53 1.76
C LEU A 18 -12.13 -21.31 1.35
N VAL A 19 -12.24 -22.59 1.69
CA VAL A 19 -13.34 -23.43 1.17
C VAL A 19 -14.34 -23.74 2.26
N ASP A 20 -13.91 -24.50 3.26
CA ASP A 20 -14.74 -24.92 4.40
C ASP A 20 -14.60 -23.95 5.58
N LEU A 21 -13.98 -22.77 5.38
CA LEU A 21 -13.87 -21.73 6.41
C LEU A 21 -15.28 -21.32 6.86
N PRO A 22 -15.65 -21.48 8.15
CA PRO A 22 -16.96 -21.08 8.64
C PRO A 22 -16.97 -19.56 8.87
N ALA A 23 -17.77 -18.84 8.09
CA ALA A 23 -17.92 -17.39 8.16
C ALA A 23 -19.32 -17.02 8.67
N PRO A 24 -19.47 -15.91 9.43
CA PRO A 24 -20.80 -15.41 9.83
C PRO A 24 -21.70 -15.27 8.61
N SER A 25 -23.00 -15.59 8.69
CA SER A 25 -23.92 -15.52 7.54
C SER A 25 -24.20 -14.09 7.06
N ASN A 26 -24.02 -13.10 7.94
CA ASN A 26 -24.48 -11.72 7.78
C ASN A 26 -23.37 -10.71 7.45
N LEU A 27 -22.22 -11.14 6.89
CA LEU A 27 -21.16 -10.18 6.53
C LEU A 27 -21.65 -9.23 5.42
N SER A 28 -21.52 -7.93 5.65
CA SER A 28 -21.88 -6.90 4.66
C SER A 28 -20.77 -6.70 3.62
N VAL A 29 -20.99 -5.82 2.64
CA VAL A 29 -20.00 -5.49 1.59
C VAL A 29 -18.67 -4.96 2.15
N TRP A 30 -18.67 -4.41 3.36
CA TRP A 30 -17.45 -3.89 4.00
C TRP A 30 -16.41 -4.98 4.30
N TRP A 31 -16.81 -6.26 4.36
CA TRP A 31 -15.87 -7.38 4.52
C TRP A 31 -15.09 -7.73 3.25
N ASN A 32 -15.55 -7.29 2.07
CA ASN A 32 -14.86 -7.51 0.80
C ASN A 32 -13.52 -6.78 0.70
N PHE A 33 -13.30 -5.71 1.48
CA PHE A 33 -12.06 -4.96 1.40
C PHE A 33 -10.82 -5.77 1.81
N GLY A 34 -10.98 -6.86 2.56
CA GLY A 34 -9.86 -7.78 2.85
C GLY A 34 -9.35 -8.48 1.58
N SER A 35 -10.25 -9.06 0.78
CA SER A 35 -9.88 -9.73 -0.46
C SER A 35 -9.48 -8.75 -1.56
N LEU A 36 -10.09 -7.55 -1.61
CA LEU A 36 -9.65 -6.48 -2.51
C LEU A 36 -8.22 -6.01 -2.24
N LEU A 37 -7.80 -5.91 -0.97
CA LEU A 37 -6.40 -5.60 -0.63
C LEU A 37 -5.44 -6.68 -1.14
N GLY A 38 -5.84 -7.96 -1.09
CA GLY A 38 -5.10 -9.06 -1.71
C GLY A 38 -4.95 -8.89 -3.22
N ILE A 39 -6.02 -8.52 -3.92
CA ILE A 39 -5.98 -8.20 -5.36
C ILE A 39 -5.06 -7.00 -5.64
N CYS A 40 -5.16 -5.92 -4.86
CA CYS A 40 -4.26 -4.77 -5.00
C CYS A 40 -2.79 -5.18 -4.83
N LEU A 41 -2.47 -6.01 -3.84
CA LEU A 41 -1.10 -6.48 -3.62
C LEU A 41 -0.56 -7.30 -4.80
N VAL A 42 -1.35 -8.24 -5.32
CA VAL A 42 -0.97 -9.03 -6.51
C VAL A 42 -0.79 -8.11 -7.72
N LEU A 43 -1.71 -7.16 -7.94
CA LEU A 43 -1.62 -6.20 -9.03
C LEU A 43 -0.33 -5.38 -8.95
N GLN A 44 0.01 -4.84 -7.77
CA GLN A 44 1.23 -4.05 -7.59
C GLN A 44 2.50 -4.88 -7.79
N ILE A 45 2.56 -6.11 -7.25
CA ILE A 45 3.72 -6.99 -7.41
C ILE A 45 3.94 -7.35 -8.89
N LEU A 46 2.88 -7.76 -9.59
CA LEU A 46 3.00 -8.15 -11.00
C LEU A 46 3.39 -6.98 -11.88
N THR A 47 2.65 -5.87 -11.81
CA THR A 47 2.97 -4.67 -12.62
C THR A 47 4.35 -4.11 -12.26
N GLY A 48 4.69 -4.05 -10.98
CA GLY A 48 6.00 -3.59 -10.51
C GLY A 48 7.15 -4.45 -11.02
N LEU A 49 6.99 -5.77 -11.00
CA LEU A 49 7.99 -6.71 -11.51
C LEU A 49 8.26 -6.50 -13.01
N PHE A 50 7.21 -6.38 -13.84
CA PHE A 50 7.39 -6.13 -15.27
C PHE A 50 8.00 -4.76 -15.56
N MET A 51 7.60 -3.72 -14.82
CA MET A 51 8.20 -2.39 -14.95
C MET A 51 9.67 -2.38 -14.53
N ALA A 52 10.05 -3.12 -13.49
CA ALA A 52 11.43 -3.23 -13.01
C ALA A 52 12.38 -3.82 -14.07
N MET A 53 11.88 -4.63 -15.01
CA MET A 53 12.68 -5.16 -16.12
C MET A 53 13.10 -4.07 -17.13
N HIS A 54 12.48 -2.89 -17.08
CA HIS A 54 12.71 -1.77 -18.00
C HIS A 54 13.17 -0.48 -17.30
N TYR A 55 13.31 -0.50 -15.97
CA TYR A 55 13.67 0.67 -15.17
C TYR A 55 15.18 0.70 -14.86
N ALA A 56 15.78 1.90 -14.90
CA ALA A 56 17.18 2.12 -14.57
C ALA A 56 17.30 2.97 -13.28
N PRO A 57 17.76 2.40 -12.14
CA PRO A 57 17.82 3.09 -10.85
C PRO A 57 19.06 3.99 -10.69
N GLU A 58 19.29 4.87 -11.67
CA GLU A 58 20.36 5.87 -11.71
C GLU A 58 19.78 7.25 -12.00
N THR A 59 20.20 8.30 -11.30
CA THR A 59 19.59 9.64 -11.42
C THR A 59 19.61 10.20 -12.83
N ALA A 60 20.67 9.93 -13.60
CA ALA A 60 20.78 10.33 -15.01
C ALA A 60 19.78 9.62 -15.95
N ASN A 61 19.26 8.46 -15.54
CA ASN A 61 18.47 7.58 -16.40
C ASN A 61 17.07 7.24 -15.85
N ALA A 62 16.77 7.56 -14.59
CA ALA A 62 15.54 7.12 -13.94
C ALA A 62 14.30 7.73 -14.60
N PHE A 63 14.27 9.05 -14.75
CA PHE A 63 13.16 9.76 -15.39
C PHE A 63 12.98 9.32 -16.85
N SER A 64 14.08 9.25 -17.60
CA SER A 64 14.06 8.83 -19.02
C SER A 64 13.69 7.35 -19.19
N SER A 65 14.07 6.45 -18.28
CA SER A 65 13.68 5.04 -18.34
C SER A 65 12.18 4.82 -18.11
N VAL A 66 11.54 5.62 -17.24
CA VAL A 66 10.08 5.63 -17.08
C VAL A 66 9.40 6.19 -18.32
N ALA A 67 9.96 7.23 -18.95
CA ALA A 67 9.45 7.77 -20.20
C ALA A 67 9.56 6.74 -21.36
N HIS A 68 10.71 6.07 -21.49
CA HIS A 68 10.95 4.97 -22.43
C HIS A 68 9.94 3.83 -22.21
N MET A 69 9.71 3.42 -20.96
CA MET A 69 8.71 2.40 -20.64
C MET A 69 7.31 2.79 -21.14
N CYS A 70 6.92 4.06 -20.99
CA CYS A 70 5.61 4.51 -21.45
C CYS A 70 5.51 4.63 -22.99
N ARG A 71 6.62 4.88 -23.69
CA ARG A 71 6.62 5.24 -25.12
C ARG A 71 7.02 4.10 -26.04
N ASP A 72 7.96 3.27 -25.60
CA ASP A 72 8.68 2.32 -26.47
C ASP A 72 8.44 0.85 -26.09
N VAL A 73 8.03 0.58 -24.84
CA VAL A 73 7.69 -0.78 -24.40
C VAL A 73 6.22 -1.09 -24.74
N ASN A 74 5.99 -2.24 -25.37
CA ASN A 74 4.64 -2.72 -25.69
C ASN A 74 3.75 -2.77 -24.44
N ASN A 75 2.64 -2.03 -24.45
CA ASN A 75 1.72 -1.85 -23.31
C ASN A 75 2.39 -1.29 -22.03
N GLY A 76 3.60 -0.72 -22.13
CA GLY A 76 4.30 -0.17 -20.97
C GLY A 76 3.60 1.03 -20.34
N TRP A 77 2.95 1.88 -21.15
CA TRP A 77 2.06 2.94 -20.65
C TRP A 77 0.93 2.39 -19.77
N LEU A 78 0.34 1.26 -20.18
CA LEU A 78 -0.77 0.63 -19.46
C LEU A 78 -0.25 0.03 -18.15
N MET A 79 0.90 -0.65 -18.17
CA MET A 79 1.54 -1.18 -16.95
C MET A 79 1.85 -0.06 -15.96
N ARG A 80 2.45 1.05 -16.43
CA ARG A 80 2.76 2.22 -15.60
C ARG A 80 1.49 2.84 -15.01
N ASN A 81 0.46 3.02 -15.82
CA ASN A 81 -0.80 3.62 -15.35
C ASN A 81 -1.54 2.69 -14.38
N MET A 82 -1.53 1.38 -14.62
CA MET A 82 -2.10 0.40 -13.69
C MET A 82 -1.34 0.41 -12.36
N HIS A 83 0.00 0.47 -12.37
CA HIS A 83 0.77 0.48 -11.13
C HIS A 83 0.60 1.77 -10.32
N ALA A 84 0.59 2.93 -11.00
CA ALA A 84 0.40 4.23 -10.35
C ALA A 84 -1.02 4.38 -9.75
N ASN A 85 -2.05 4.12 -10.56
CA ASN A 85 -3.44 4.18 -10.08
C ASN A 85 -3.75 3.03 -9.11
N GLY A 86 -3.10 1.88 -9.27
CA GLY A 86 -3.25 0.72 -8.38
C GLY A 86 -2.77 1.03 -6.97
N ALA A 87 -1.70 1.82 -6.82
CA ALA A 87 -1.27 2.33 -5.52
C ALA A 87 -2.38 3.17 -4.84
N SER A 88 -3.02 4.07 -5.58
CA SER A 88 -4.16 4.85 -5.07
C SER A 88 -5.34 3.96 -4.67
N PHE A 89 -5.72 3.00 -5.51
CA PHE A 89 -6.78 2.05 -5.17
C PHE A 89 -6.44 1.17 -3.97
N PHE A 90 -5.16 0.85 -3.75
CA PHE A 90 -4.69 0.20 -2.53
C PHE A 90 -5.02 1.05 -1.30
N PHE A 91 -4.72 2.35 -1.32
CA PHE A 91 -5.04 3.25 -0.20
C PHE A 91 -6.54 3.48 -0.02
N ILE A 92 -7.32 3.57 -1.09
CA ILE A 92 -8.80 3.61 -0.98
C ILE A 92 -9.29 2.35 -0.24
N CYS A 93 -8.86 1.16 -0.69
CA CYS A 93 -9.25 -0.09 -0.06
C CYS A 93 -8.79 -0.18 1.40
N VAL A 94 -7.57 0.27 1.73
CA VAL A 94 -7.04 0.14 3.09
C VAL A 94 -7.76 1.08 4.05
N TYR A 95 -8.09 2.31 3.62
CA TYR A 95 -8.84 3.23 4.47
C TYR A 95 -10.27 2.77 4.69
N LEU A 96 -10.93 2.18 3.68
CA LEU A 96 -12.26 1.59 3.87
C LEU A 96 -12.20 0.33 4.75
N HIS A 97 -11.13 -0.47 4.64
CA HIS A 97 -10.90 -1.63 5.50
C HIS A 97 -10.69 -1.23 6.97
N ILE A 98 -9.88 -0.19 7.22
CA ILE A 98 -9.65 0.38 8.56
C ILE A 98 -10.94 1.01 9.09
N GLY A 99 -11.65 1.80 8.28
CA GLY A 99 -12.93 2.41 8.65
C GLY A 99 -13.98 1.38 9.07
N ARG A 100 -14.10 0.27 8.32
CA ARG A 100 -14.90 -0.89 8.74
C ARG A 100 -14.45 -1.41 10.10
N GLY A 101 -13.14 -1.59 10.29
CA GLY A 101 -12.59 -2.12 11.54
C GLY A 101 -12.91 -1.25 12.75
N LEU A 102 -12.83 0.07 12.58
CA LEU A 102 -13.23 1.05 13.61
C LEU A 102 -14.74 0.99 13.87
N TYR A 103 -15.55 1.08 12.81
CA TYR A 103 -17.01 1.18 12.93
C TYR A 103 -17.64 -0.06 13.60
N TYR A 104 -17.15 -1.26 13.27
CA TYR A 104 -17.69 -2.51 13.83
C TYR A 104 -16.89 -3.05 15.02
N GLY A 105 -15.95 -2.29 15.60
CA GLY A 105 -15.18 -2.73 16.76
C GLY A 105 -14.25 -3.92 16.49
N SER A 106 -13.80 -4.11 15.25
CA SER A 106 -12.91 -5.25 14.90
C SER A 106 -11.49 -5.08 15.45
N TYR A 107 -11.11 -3.88 15.90
CA TYR A 107 -9.86 -3.62 16.61
C TYR A 107 -9.75 -4.37 17.95
N LEU A 108 -10.88 -4.88 18.48
CA LEU A 108 -10.87 -5.76 19.66
C LEU A 108 -10.11 -7.07 19.41
N TYR A 109 -9.94 -7.49 18.16
CA TYR A 109 -9.01 -8.56 17.78
C TYR A 109 -7.58 -8.03 17.71
N GLN A 110 -7.00 -7.74 18.87
CA GLN A 110 -5.75 -6.97 19.03
C GLN A 110 -4.58 -7.52 18.20
N ALA A 111 -4.38 -8.84 18.13
CA ALA A 111 -3.29 -9.42 17.34
C ALA A 111 -3.47 -9.12 15.84
N THR A 112 -4.66 -9.37 15.30
CA THR A 112 -5.02 -9.06 13.92
C THR A 112 -4.93 -7.56 13.65
N TRP A 113 -5.45 -6.72 14.54
CA TRP A 113 -5.40 -5.26 14.43
C TRP A 113 -3.99 -4.71 14.40
N ASN A 114 -3.13 -5.12 15.33
CA ASN A 114 -1.75 -4.64 15.43
C ASN A 114 -0.93 -5.05 14.19
N VAL A 115 -1.11 -6.27 13.68
CA VAL A 115 -0.51 -6.66 12.39
C VAL A 115 -1.07 -5.80 11.24
N GLY A 116 -2.36 -5.43 11.29
CA GLY A 116 -2.98 -4.48 10.37
C GLY A 116 -2.32 -3.08 10.39
N VAL A 117 -1.99 -2.56 11.57
CA VAL A 117 -1.23 -1.29 11.72
C VAL A 117 0.17 -1.43 11.11
N VAL A 118 0.86 -2.55 11.36
CA VAL A 118 2.17 -2.83 10.73
C VAL A 118 2.06 -2.89 9.21
N LEU A 119 1.02 -3.54 8.67
CA LEU A 119 0.74 -3.59 7.23
C LEU A 119 0.50 -2.20 6.64
N LEU A 120 -0.23 -1.33 7.34
CA LEU A 120 -0.43 0.07 6.93
C LEU A 120 0.90 0.82 6.86
N LEU A 121 1.75 0.71 7.89
CA LEU A 121 3.07 1.35 7.91
C LEU A 121 3.97 0.85 6.78
N LEU A 122 3.98 -0.46 6.53
CA LEU A 122 4.73 -1.05 5.41
C LEU A 122 4.21 -0.57 4.05
N LEU A 123 2.88 -0.49 3.87
CA LEU A 123 2.27 0.04 2.65
C LEU A 123 2.64 1.51 2.43
N MET A 124 2.55 2.34 3.47
CA MET A 124 2.93 3.75 3.42
C MET A 124 4.41 3.93 3.05
N MET A 125 5.29 3.14 3.67
CA MET A 125 6.72 3.14 3.34
C MET A 125 6.96 2.72 1.90
N THR A 126 6.34 1.62 1.46
CA THR A 126 6.46 1.08 0.10
C THR A 126 6.02 2.10 -0.95
N ALA A 127 4.86 2.72 -0.74
CA ALA A 127 4.34 3.73 -1.66
C ALA A 127 5.19 5.00 -1.69
N PHE A 128 5.71 5.43 -0.54
CA PHE A 128 6.62 6.57 -0.47
C PHE A 128 7.90 6.32 -1.27
N VAL A 129 8.62 5.21 -1.02
CA VAL A 129 9.86 4.94 -1.75
C VAL A 129 9.62 4.65 -3.24
N GLY A 130 8.45 4.10 -3.59
CA GLY A 130 8.02 3.91 -4.98
C GLY A 130 7.76 5.22 -5.72
N TYR A 131 7.16 6.19 -5.03
CA TYR A 131 6.89 7.51 -5.59
C TYR A 131 8.17 8.31 -5.90
N VAL A 132 9.31 7.96 -5.30
CA VAL A 132 10.60 8.60 -5.59
C VAL A 132 11.19 8.11 -6.92
N LEU A 133 10.88 6.88 -7.35
CA LEU A 133 11.52 6.22 -8.48
C LEU A 133 11.36 6.91 -9.85
N PRO A 134 10.22 7.55 -10.18
CA PRO A 134 10.12 8.31 -11.42
C PRO A 134 11.09 9.48 -11.53
N TRP A 135 11.68 9.93 -10.41
CA TRP A 135 12.68 11.01 -10.36
C TRP A 135 12.19 12.33 -10.99
N GLY A 136 10.92 12.64 -10.83
CA GLY A 136 10.36 13.95 -11.16
C GLY A 136 10.51 14.98 -10.02
N GLN A 137 10.03 16.20 -10.25
CA GLN A 137 10.12 17.29 -9.26
C GLN A 137 9.46 16.94 -7.93
N MET A 138 8.21 16.44 -7.94
CA MET A 138 7.52 16.06 -6.69
C MET A 138 8.15 14.85 -6.02
N SER A 139 8.66 13.89 -6.80
CA SER A 139 9.43 12.75 -6.29
C SER A 139 10.66 13.20 -5.50
N PHE A 140 11.51 14.04 -6.09
CA PHE A 140 12.76 14.50 -5.48
C PHE A 140 12.54 15.40 -4.27
N TRP A 141 11.70 16.42 -4.42
CA TRP A 141 11.44 17.38 -3.34
C TRP A 141 10.61 16.76 -2.21
N GLY A 142 9.68 15.87 -2.54
CA GLY A 142 8.97 15.05 -1.56
C GLY A 142 9.94 14.17 -0.76
N ALA A 143 10.86 13.48 -1.43
CA ALA A 143 11.90 12.71 -0.75
C ALA A 143 12.73 13.58 0.20
N THR A 144 13.21 14.73 -0.29
CA THR A 144 14.04 15.68 0.46
C THR A 144 13.34 16.17 1.73
N VAL A 145 12.09 16.62 1.62
CA VAL A 145 11.33 17.16 2.76
C VAL A 145 10.99 16.07 3.77
N ILE A 146 10.44 14.93 3.31
CA ILE A 146 9.93 13.88 4.21
C ILE A 146 11.08 13.18 4.93
N THR A 147 12.16 12.83 4.25
CA THR A 147 13.31 12.16 4.91
C THR A 147 14.03 13.10 5.88
N ASN A 148 14.10 14.39 5.58
CA ASN A 148 14.68 15.39 6.49
C ASN A 148 13.84 15.63 7.75
N LEU A 149 12.64 15.05 7.87
CA LEU A 149 11.91 15.04 9.14
C LEU A 149 12.65 14.22 10.22
N LEU A 150 13.44 13.22 9.83
CA LEU A 150 14.23 12.41 10.77
C LEU A 150 15.30 13.23 11.51
N SER A 151 15.75 14.36 10.94
CA SER A 151 16.69 15.25 11.65
C SER A 151 16.08 15.95 12.86
N ALA A 152 14.77 15.82 13.08
CA ALA A 152 14.12 16.27 14.31
C ALA A 152 14.44 15.36 15.51
N ALA A 153 14.91 14.13 15.30
CA ALA A 153 15.26 13.21 16.37
C ALA A 153 16.46 13.76 17.18
N PRO A 154 16.34 13.90 18.51
CA PRO A 154 17.41 14.42 19.35
C PRO A 154 18.69 13.58 19.24
N TYR A 155 19.83 14.26 19.23
CA TYR A 155 21.19 13.70 19.20
C TYR A 155 21.59 12.97 17.91
N VAL A 156 20.75 12.07 17.39
CA VAL A 156 21.09 11.18 16.26
C VAL A 156 20.45 11.57 14.92
N GLY A 157 19.56 12.57 14.91
CA GLY A 157 18.74 12.87 13.74
C GLY A 157 19.53 13.24 12.48
N PHE A 158 20.61 14.00 12.61
CA PHE A 158 21.46 14.38 11.47
C PHE A 158 22.14 13.15 10.85
N ASP A 159 22.74 12.31 11.68
CA ASP A 159 23.42 11.09 11.24
C ASP A 159 22.44 10.11 10.59
N LEU A 160 21.20 10.01 11.10
CA LEU A 160 20.14 9.19 10.49
C LEU A 160 19.77 9.66 9.08
N VAL A 161 19.68 10.99 8.87
CA VAL A 161 19.38 11.55 7.54
C VAL A 161 20.52 11.29 6.56
N LEU A 162 21.76 11.57 6.94
CA LEU A 162 22.92 11.29 6.08
C LEU A 162 23.09 9.80 5.80
N TRP A 163 22.84 8.95 6.79
CA TRP A 163 22.86 7.50 6.61
C TRP A 163 21.78 7.06 5.64
N LEU A 164 20.56 7.57 5.77
CA LEU A 164 19.44 7.25 4.88
C LEU A 164 19.69 7.72 3.45
N TRP A 165 20.29 8.90 3.26
CA TRP A 165 20.66 9.40 1.93
C TRP A 165 21.90 8.71 1.36
N GLY A 166 22.84 8.30 2.21
CA GLY A 166 24.16 7.84 1.75
C GLY A 166 25.01 8.95 1.16
N GLY A 167 24.80 10.18 1.61
CA GLY A 167 25.40 11.40 1.08
C GLY A 167 24.83 12.62 1.79
N PHE A 168 25.17 13.81 1.29
CA PHE A 168 24.75 15.09 1.89
C PHE A 168 23.37 15.57 1.46
N SER A 169 22.77 14.93 0.46
CA SER A 169 21.45 15.24 -0.07
C SER A 169 20.82 13.98 -0.66
N VAL A 170 19.53 14.05 -0.99
CA VAL A 170 18.90 13.05 -1.86
C VAL A 170 19.62 13.07 -3.21
N ASP A 171 20.20 11.93 -3.60
CA ASP A 171 20.96 11.78 -4.85
C ASP A 171 20.97 10.30 -5.27
N ASN A 172 21.88 9.90 -6.16
CA ASN A 172 21.98 8.57 -6.75
C ASN A 172 22.01 7.43 -5.74
N ALA A 173 22.82 7.58 -4.68
CA ALA A 173 22.87 6.58 -3.61
C ALA A 173 21.49 6.37 -2.94
N THR A 174 20.69 7.44 -2.78
CA THR A 174 19.33 7.41 -2.24
C THR A 174 18.36 6.73 -3.22
N LEU A 175 18.47 7.03 -4.51
CA LEU A 175 17.58 6.46 -5.52
C LEU A 175 17.77 4.95 -5.66
N THR A 176 19.02 4.49 -5.76
CA THR A 176 19.33 3.07 -5.94
C THR A 176 18.87 2.23 -4.74
N ARG A 177 19.06 2.71 -3.51
CA ARG A 177 18.56 2.01 -2.31
C ARG A 177 17.03 2.07 -2.20
N PHE A 178 16.40 3.18 -2.57
CA PHE A 178 14.94 3.29 -2.54
C PHE A 178 14.30 2.34 -3.53
N PHE A 179 14.92 2.13 -4.70
CA PHE A 179 14.50 1.05 -5.61
C PHE A 179 14.60 -0.32 -4.95
N ALA A 180 15.73 -0.64 -4.31
CA ALA A 180 15.90 -1.92 -3.61
C ALA A 180 14.87 -2.12 -2.48
N PHE A 181 14.62 -1.09 -1.66
CA PHE A 181 13.59 -1.13 -0.62
C PHE A 181 12.20 -1.27 -1.22
N HIS A 182 11.86 -0.50 -2.25
CA HIS A 182 10.58 -0.58 -2.92
C HIS A 182 10.32 -1.96 -3.52
N PHE A 183 11.36 -2.63 -4.00
CA PHE A 183 11.25 -3.98 -4.55
C PHE A 183 11.00 -5.03 -3.45
N ILE A 184 11.70 -4.97 -2.31
CA ILE A 184 11.59 -6.00 -1.26
C ILE A 184 10.35 -5.84 -0.37
N LEU A 185 9.93 -4.61 -0.07
CA LEU A 185 8.84 -4.34 0.87
C LEU A 185 7.49 -4.99 0.49
N PRO A 186 7.06 -5.05 -0.79
CA PRO A 186 5.84 -5.77 -1.18
C PRO A 186 5.83 -7.26 -0.78
N PHE A 187 6.99 -7.92 -0.80
CA PHE A 187 7.10 -9.32 -0.37
C PHE A 187 7.02 -9.45 1.16
N ILE A 188 7.55 -8.46 1.89
CA ILE A 188 7.38 -8.37 3.35
C ILE A 188 5.90 -8.14 3.70
N ILE A 189 5.19 -7.28 2.94
CA ILE A 189 3.73 -7.08 3.08
C ILE A 189 2.98 -8.39 2.82
N ALA A 190 3.36 -9.17 1.80
CA ALA A 190 2.75 -10.47 1.53
C ALA A 190 2.94 -11.45 2.70
N ALA A 191 4.14 -11.54 3.27
CA ALA A 191 4.41 -12.36 4.44
C ALA A 191 3.61 -11.89 5.67
N ALA A 192 3.58 -10.58 5.94
CA ALA A 192 2.79 -10.01 7.04
C ALA A 192 1.28 -10.21 6.86
N THR A 193 0.79 -10.26 5.62
CA THR A 193 -0.62 -10.57 5.31
C THR A 193 -0.96 -12.01 5.65
N VAL A 194 -0.05 -12.96 5.44
CA VAL A 194 -0.23 -14.35 5.91
C VAL A 194 -0.35 -14.40 7.43
N ILE A 195 0.50 -13.67 8.15
CA ILE A 195 0.43 -13.57 9.62
C ILE A 195 -0.89 -12.91 10.06
N HIS A 196 -1.33 -11.86 9.37
CA HIS A 196 -2.60 -11.18 9.63
C HIS A 196 -3.80 -12.14 9.48
N LEU A 197 -3.83 -12.93 8.41
CA LEU A 197 -4.87 -13.92 8.17
C LEU A 197 -4.80 -15.09 9.16
N LEU A 198 -3.61 -15.48 9.60
CA LEU A 198 -3.45 -16.51 10.64
C LEU A 198 -4.14 -16.07 11.93
N PHE A 199 -3.84 -14.86 12.44
CA PHE A 199 -4.51 -14.35 13.64
C PHE A 199 -6.02 -14.16 13.45
N LEU A 200 -6.46 -13.75 12.25
CA LEU A 200 -7.89 -13.67 11.94
C LEU A 200 -8.56 -15.05 12.01
N HIS A 201 -7.90 -16.11 11.55
CA HIS A 201 -8.46 -17.45 11.54
C HIS A 201 -8.54 -18.10 12.93
N GLU A 202 -7.73 -17.65 13.91
CA GLU A 202 -7.84 -18.09 15.30
C GLU A 202 -9.19 -17.68 15.92
N THR A 203 -9.69 -16.47 15.62
CA THR A 203 -10.96 -15.97 16.17
C THR A 203 -12.13 -16.12 15.21
N GLY A 204 -11.87 -16.23 13.92
CA GLY A 204 -12.86 -16.02 12.86
C GLY A 204 -13.19 -14.53 12.66
N SER A 205 -14.03 -14.26 11.67
CA SER A 205 -14.48 -12.90 11.35
C SER A 205 -15.50 -12.37 12.37
N ASN A 206 -15.40 -11.08 12.71
CA ASN A 206 -16.50 -10.33 13.31
C ASN A 206 -17.65 -10.17 12.29
N ASN A 207 -18.79 -9.62 12.71
CA ASN A 207 -19.94 -9.35 11.86
C ASN A 207 -20.63 -8.01 12.21
N PRO A 208 -21.54 -7.50 11.36
CA PRO A 208 -22.15 -6.19 11.54
C PRO A 208 -22.92 -5.98 12.85
N LEU A 209 -23.41 -7.04 13.50
CA LEU A 209 -24.17 -6.94 14.74
C LEU A 209 -23.27 -6.91 15.99
N GLY A 210 -21.98 -7.27 15.87
CA GLY A 210 -21.04 -7.34 17.00
C GLY A 210 -21.36 -8.43 18.04
N LEU A 211 -22.30 -9.34 17.74
CA LEU A 211 -22.66 -10.49 18.58
C LEU A 211 -21.94 -11.76 18.09
N SER A 212 -21.89 -12.81 18.92
CA SER A 212 -21.37 -14.10 18.45
C SER A 212 -22.20 -14.62 17.28
N SER A 213 -21.49 -15.11 16.26
CA SER A 213 -22.07 -15.70 15.05
C SER A 213 -22.01 -17.23 15.05
N ASP A 214 -21.56 -17.86 16.13
CA ASP A 214 -21.34 -19.32 16.18
C ASP A 214 -22.62 -20.13 15.92
N VAL A 215 -23.79 -19.53 16.22
CA VAL A 215 -25.11 -20.12 15.97
C VAL A 215 -25.51 -20.11 14.49
N ASP A 216 -24.87 -19.27 13.65
CA ASP A 216 -25.19 -19.12 12.23
C ASP A 216 -23.96 -18.79 11.39
N LYS A 217 -23.20 -19.85 11.07
CA LYS A 217 -22.07 -19.79 10.13
C LYS A 217 -22.38 -20.58 8.87
N ILE A 218 -21.93 -20.03 7.75
CA ILE A 218 -21.99 -20.65 6.43
C ILE A 218 -20.57 -20.92 5.92
N PRO A 219 -20.37 -21.94 5.06
CA PRO A 219 -19.05 -22.15 4.44
C PRO A 219 -18.69 -20.96 3.54
N PHE A 220 -17.41 -20.63 3.47
CA PHE A 220 -16.94 -19.52 2.63
C PHE A 220 -17.21 -19.77 1.14
N LEU A 221 -16.99 -20.99 0.65
CA LEU A 221 -17.42 -21.41 -0.68
C LEU A 221 -18.82 -22.07 -0.61
N PRO A 222 -19.82 -21.68 -1.42
CA PRO A 222 -19.73 -20.73 -2.55
C PRO A 222 -19.98 -19.27 -2.18
N TYR A 223 -20.57 -19.00 -1.01
CA TYR A 223 -21.24 -17.74 -0.71
C TYR A 223 -20.31 -16.51 -0.80
N TYR A 224 -19.21 -16.54 -0.05
CA TYR A 224 -18.29 -15.41 0.01
C TYR A 224 -17.35 -15.34 -1.20
N ILE A 225 -17.06 -16.46 -1.85
CA ILE A 225 -16.33 -16.44 -3.14
C ILE A 225 -17.13 -15.70 -4.21
N ILE A 226 -18.43 -16.02 -4.39
CA ILE A 226 -19.27 -15.33 -5.37
C ILE A 226 -19.41 -13.85 -5.01
N LYS A 227 -19.63 -13.55 -3.73
CA LYS A 227 -19.72 -12.16 -3.25
C LYS A 227 -18.42 -11.38 -3.48
N ASP A 228 -17.26 -12.00 -3.26
CA ASP A 228 -15.96 -11.39 -3.51
C ASP A 228 -15.73 -11.14 -4.99
N VAL A 229 -16.11 -12.07 -5.87
CA VAL A 229 -16.05 -11.87 -7.32
C VAL A 229 -16.89 -10.66 -7.76
N VAL A 230 -18.08 -10.46 -7.19
CA VAL A 230 -18.87 -9.23 -7.46
C VAL A 230 -18.11 -7.99 -7.00
N GLY A 231 -17.50 -8.02 -5.82
CA GLY A 231 -16.64 -6.93 -5.34
C GLY A 231 -15.47 -6.65 -6.28
N PHE A 232 -14.83 -7.69 -6.83
CA PHE A 232 -13.73 -7.58 -7.80
C PHE A 232 -14.21 -6.94 -9.11
N LEU A 233 -15.38 -7.30 -9.62
CA LEU A 233 -15.93 -6.70 -10.84
C LEU A 233 -16.18 -5.20 -10.67
N VAL A 234 -16.75 -4.79 -9.53
CA VAL A 234 -16.97 -3.37 -9.22
C VAL A 234 -15.63 -2.63 -9.07
N PHE A 235 -14.67 -3.24 -8.37
CA PHE A 235 -13.32 -2.70 -8.23
C PHE A 235 -12.65 -2.49 -9.58
N PHE A 236 -12.62 -3.52 -10.44
CA PHE A 236 -11.97 -3.45 -11.75
C PHE A 236 -12.68 -2.47 -12.68
N LEU A 237 -14.01 -2.37 -12.62
CA LEU A 237 -14.75 -1.36 -13.37
C LEU A 237 -14.28 0.05 -13.01
N ALA A 238 -14.21 0.39 -11.71
CA ALA A 238 -13.73 1.68 -11.25
C ALA A 238 -12.24 1.90 -11.58
N PHE A 239 -11.40 0.89 -11.32
CA PHE A 239 -9.96 0.92 -11.55
C PHE A 239 -9.61 1.15 -13.02
N PHE A 240 -10.22 0.39 -13.95
CA PHE A 240 -9.99 0.57 -15.38
C PHE A 240 -10.61 1.85 -15.91
N SER A 241 -11.73 2.31 -15.35
CA SER A 241 -12.31 3.61 -15.73
C SER A 241 -11.30 4.75 -15.48
N ILE A 242 -10.67 4.77 -14.30
CA ILE A 242 -9.62 5.75 -14.00
C ILE A 242 -8.37 5.51 -14.85
N THR A 243 -7.87 4.27 -14.90
CA THR A 243 -6.59 3.94 -15.56
C THR A 243 -6.62 4.20 -17.07
N LEU A 244 -7.76 3.99 -17.73
CA LEU A 244 -7.88 4.12 -19.19
C LEU A 244 -8.35 5.51 -19.62
N PHE A 245 -9.32 6.10 -18.92
CA PHE A 245 -9.89 7.39 -19.33
C PHE A 245 -9.27 8.59 -18.61
N PHE A 246 -8.79 8.43 -17.38
CA PHE A 246 -8.28 9.51 -16.55
C PHE A 246 -6.95 9.15 -15.83
N PRO A 247 -5.93 8.64 -16.53
CA PRO A 247 -4.76 8.00 -15.92
C PRO A 247 -3.95 8.90 -14.99
N ASN A 248 -4.04 10.22 -15.18
CA ASN A 248 -3.28 11.23 -14.43
C ASN A 248 -4.15 12.01 -13.42
N LEU A 249 -5.42 11.64 -13.22
CA LEU A 249 -6.34 12.38 -12.35
C LEU A 249 -5.86 12.47 -10.89
N LEU A 250 -5.19 11.41 -10.41
CA LEU A 250 -4.81 11.27 -9.00
C LEU A 250 -3.36 11.70 -8.72
N GLY A 251 -2.57 12.02 -9.75
CA GLY A 251 -1.16 12.39 -9.63
C GLY A 251 -0.92 13.89 -9.85
N ASP A 252 0.26 14.37 -9.44
CA ASP A 252 0.64 15.77 -9.61
C ASP A 252 1.36 16.03 -10.95
N PRO A 253 0.96 17.07 -11.73
CA PRO A 253 1.58 17.39 -13.01
C PRO A 253 3.07 17.77 -12.90
N ASP A 254 3.53 18.30 -11.76
CA ASP A 254 4.94 18.68 -11.59
C ASP A 254 5.85 17.44 -11.66
N ASN A 255 5.32 16.24 -11.39
CA ASN A 255 6.08 14.99 -11.51
C ASN A 255 6.32 14.53 -12.96
N PHE A 256 5.82 15.26 -13.96
CA PHE A 256 6.19 15.12 -15.37
C PHE A 256 7.35 16.03 -15.79
N THR A 257 7.94 16.78 -14.85
CA THR A 257 9.20 17.51 -15.04
C THR A 257 10.30 16.77 -14.30
N GLU A 258 11.44 16.54 -14.96
CA GLU A 258 12.60 15.90 -14.37
C GLU A 258 13.10 16.70 -13.14
N ALA A 259 13.57 15.97 -12.12
CA ALA A 259 14.04 16.57 -10.88
C ALA A 259 15.19 17.57 -11.12
N ASN A 260 15.03 18.78 -10.59
CA ASN A 260 16.06 19.81 -10.56
C ASN A 260 16.31 20.26 -9.11
N PRO A 261 17.45 19.90 -8.51
CA PRO A 261 17.79 20.28 -7.13
C PRO A 261 17.89 21.79 -6.88
N LEU A 262 18.00 22.60 -7.94
CA LEU A 262 18.11 24.06 -7.86
C LEU A 262 16.77 24.78 -8.01
N VAL A 263 15.68 24.06 -8.34
CA VAL A 263 14.36 24.65 -8.59
C VAL A 263 13.31 23.94 -7.76
N THR A 264 12.90 24.58 -6.67
CA THR A 264 11.84 24.11 -5.79
C THR A 264 10.45 24.41 -6.37
N PRO A 265 9.54 23.42 -6.49
CA PRO A 265 8.15 23.66 -6.87
C PRO A 265 7.45 24.62 -5.91
N ALA A 266 6.45 25.35 -6.42
CA ALA A 266 5.71 26.33 -5.62
C ALA A 266 5.01 25.69 -4.40
N HIS A 267 4.50 24.47 -4.55
CA HIS A 267 3.78 23.74 -3.50
C HIS A 267 4.21 22.28 -3.42
N ILE A 268 5.27 21.99 -2.66
CA ILE A 268 5.67 20.60 -2.36
C ILE A 268 4.64 19.97 -1.43
N LYS A 269 4.04 18.87 -1.88
CA LYS A 269 3.07 18.05 -1.11
C LYS A 269 3.26 16.57 -1.47
N PRO A 270 2.92 15.65 -0.56
CA PRO A 270 2.87 14.24 -0.89
C PRO A 270 1.61 13.90 -1.69
N GLU A 271 1.56 12.67 -2.18
CA GLU A 271 0.36 12.10 -2.81
C GLU A 271 -0.87 12.13 -1.88
N TRP A 272 -2.06 12.10 -2.49
CA TRP A 272 -3.34 12.40 -1.82
C TRP A 272 -3.58 11.57 -0.56
N TYR A 273 -3.17 10.30 -0.56
CA TYR A 273 -3.38 9.38 0.56
C TYR A 273 -2.56 9.77 1.80
N VAL A 274 -1.54 10.61 1.70
CA VAL A 274 -0.76 11.09 2.87
C VAL A 274 -1.16 12.51 3.29
N LEU A 275 -2.02 13.20 2.54
CA LEU A 275 -2.34 14.62 2.80
C LEU A 275 -2.93 14.87 4.19
N PHE A 276 -3.70 13.93 4.74
CA PHE A 276 -4.27 14.08 6.08
C PHE A 276 -3.17 14.15 7.17
N ALA A 277 -2.18 13.26 7.11
CA ALA A 277 -1.06 13.23 8.04
C ALA A 277 -0.11 14.41 7.81
N TYR A 278 0.08 14.81 6.54
CA TYR A 278 0.84 16.01 6.20
C TYR A 278 0.18 17.30 6.73
N ALA A 279 -1.16 17.38 6.75
CA ALA A 279 -1.87 18.50 7.37
C ALA A 279 -1.64 18.55 8.90
N ILE A 280 -1.66 17.40 9.57
CA ILE A 280 -1.35 17.28 11.01
C ILE A 280 0.10 17.68 11.31
N LEU A 281 1.06 17.25 10.49
CA LEU A 281 2.47 17.66 10.62
C LEU A 281 2.62 19.19 10.63
N ARG A 282 1.92 19.88 9.74
CA ARG A 282 2.01 21.35 9.59
C ARG A 282 1.18 22.14 10.60
N SER A 283 0.27 21.50 11.34
CA SER A 283 -0.56 22.20 12.31
C SER A 283 0.21 22.56 13.59
N ILE A 284 1.33 21.89 13.85
CA ILE A 284 2.19 22.13 15.02
C ILE A 284 3.39 22.99 14.61
N PRO A 285 3.58 24.19 15.19
CA PRO A 285 4.70 25.09 14.89
C PRO A 285 6.01 24.65 15.59
N SER A 286 6.34 23.36 15.52
CA SER A 286 7.57 22.75 16.05
C SER A 286 7.95 21.58 15.15
N LYS A 287 9.21 21.51 14.70
CA LYS A 287 9.66 20.42 13.83
C LYS A 287 9.48 19.06 14.51
N LEU A 288 9.99 18.91 15.75
CA LEU A 288 9.84 17.68 16.51
C LEU A 288 8.37 17.42 16.87
N GLY A 289 7.64 18.44 17.32
CA GLY A 289 6.23 18.29 17.68
C GLY A 289 5.37 17.82 16.51
N GLY A 290 5.56 18.41 15.32
CA GLY A 290 4.88 18.02 14.10
C GLY A 290 5.23 16.60 13.66
N VAL A 291 6.50 16.19 13.76
CA VAL A 291 6.92 14.80 13.43
C VAL A 291 6.27 13.79 14.37
N LEU A 292 6.22 14.08 15.67
CA LEU A 292 5.55 13.22 16.65
C LEU A 292 4.04 13.14 16.38
N ALA A 293 3.39 14.26 16.07
CA ALA A 293 1.97 14.27 15.75
C ALA A 293 1.63 13.53 14.45
N LEU A 294 2.49 13.63 13.43
CA LEU A 294 2.36 12.81 12.22
C LEU A 294 2.43 11.32 12.56
N LEU A 295 3.40 10.90 13.38
CA LEU A 295 3.54 9.50 13.77
C LEU A 295 2.31 9.01 14.57
N PHE A 296 1.86 9.79 15.55
CA PHE A 296 0.69 9.46 16.36
C PHE A 296 -0.64 9.55 15.61
N SER A 297 -0.68 10.17 14.43
CA SER A 297 -1.87 10.12 13.56
C SER A 297 -2.10 8.75 12.91
N ILE A 298 -1.07 7.89 12.92
CA ILE A 298 -1.10 6.54 12.31
C ILE A 298 -1.08 5.45 13.40
N LEU A 299 -0.32 5.66 14.48
CA LEU A 299 -0.22 4.73 15.61
C LEU A 299 -1.47 4.84 16.50
N VAL A 300 -2.56 4.17 16.11
CA VAL A 300 -3.85 4.11 16.84
C VAL A 300 -4.23 2.69 17.21
#